data_AF-A0A7W8VIJ6-F1
#
_entry.id   AF-A0A7W8VIJ6-F1
#
_cell.length_a   1.000
_cell.length_b   1.000
_cell.length_c   1.000
_cell.angle_alpha   90.00
_cell.angle_beta   90.00
_cell.angle_gamma   90.00
#
_symmetry.space_group_name_H-M   'P 1'
#
loop_
_entity.id
_entity.type
_entity.pdbx_description
1 polymer ?
#
loop_
_entity_poly.entity_id
_entity_poly.type
_entity_poly.pdbx_seq_one_letter_code
_entity_poly.pdbx_strand_id
1 'polypeptide(L)'
;MKFVLILLFPLFALLNTVDAQKITLSEKDVPLEKVFKEIRRQSGYNFIYNSQMLREANPVSIVVKNAGLKSVLDLCFAGQPITYLINRNTVVVKWRQQPAAPANQLQLIKGLVRDEQKAALPGVSVYLKDEKKGTVTDADGRYMLEVPDDTGILVFSYMGFQSKEIAISSGGYAIVDLQEDTKGLAELVVVGYGTQKKLTVTGSVSSVKGSELRQNPSASLQNTLSGRLPGFFSQQRSGIPGSDGAAFYIRGVSTFSNGAGANQPLIIVDDVESTYDQVARIDANEIESISILKDASTTAVYGIKGANGVMVITTRRGQAGPAKISLRTET
;
A
#
# COMPACT_ATOMS: atom_id res chain seq x y z
N MET A 1 7.77 100.38 27.86
CA MET A 1 8.04 99.67 29.13
C MET A 1 8.34 98.22 28.83
N LYS A 2 9.46 97.72 29.38
CA LYS A 2 9.79 96.33 29.72
C LYS A 2 10.08 95.31 28.59
N PHE A 3 11.39 95.10 28.42
CA PHE A 3 12.09 93.86 28.07
C PHE A 3 11.35 92.57 28.43
N VAL A 4 11.32 91.59 27.51
CA VAL A 4 11.62 90.19 27.84
C VAL A 4 12.42 89.57 26.69
N LEU A 5 13.68 89.30 27.01
CA LEU A 5 14.67 88.54 26.26
C LEU A 5 14.37 87.05 26.49
N ILE A 6 13.98 86.30 25.46
CA ILE A 6 13.93 84.82 25.53
C ILE A 6 15.10 84.28 24.71
N LEU A 7 16.05 83.77 25.46
CA LEU A 7 17.31 83.19 25.04
C LEU A 7 17.03 81.83 24.39
N LEU A 8 17.17 81.77 23.07
CA LEU A 8 17.03 80.54 22.28
C LEU A 8 18.28 79.68 22.52
N PHE A 9 18.21 78.77 23.49
CA PHE A 9 19.21 77.73 23.71
C PHE A 9 19.03 76.67 22.60
N PRO A 10 19.95 76.48 21.64
CA PRO A 10 19.91 75.29 20.83
C PRO A 10 20.31 74.14 21.75
N LEU A 11 19.33 73.29 22.08
CA LEU A 11 19.56 72.01 22.71
C LEU A 11 20.39 71.18 21.71
N PHE A 12 21.71 71.30 21.81
CA PHE A 12 22.67 70.45 21.15
C PHE A 12 22.53 69.07 21.79
N ALA A 13 21.56 68.28 21.30
CA ALA A 13 21.51 66.86 21.58
C ALA A 13 22.79 66.27 21.00
N LEU A 14 23.77 66.07 21.88
CA LEU A 14 24.89 65.17 21.64
C LEU A 14 24.28 63.80 21.38
N LEU A 15 24.03 63.51 20.11
CA LEU A 15 23.92 62.16 19.60
C LEU A 15 25.27 61.53 19.90
N ASN A 16 25.36 60.83 21.03
CA ASN A 16 26.39 59.81 21.23
C ASN A 16 26.12 58.76 20.15
N THR A 17 26.63 59.00 18.94
CA THR A 17 26.88 57.93 17.99
C THR A 17 27.85 57.02 18.70
N VAL A 18 27.32 55.92 19.24
CA VAL A 18 28.10 54.76 19.64
C VAL A 18 29.14 54.57 18.55
N ASP A 19 30.39 54.83 18.89
CA ASP A 19 31.49 54.79 17.94
C ASP A 19 31.58 53.34 17.49
N ALA A 20 30.94 53.03 16.36
CA ALA A 20 30.90 51.70 15.82
C ALA A 20 32.32 51.43 15.35
N GLN A 21 33.12 50.79 16.21
CA GLN A 21 34.51 50.46 15.92
C GLN A 21 34.59 49.83 14.55
N LYS A 22 35.31 50.52 13.67
CA LYS A 22 35.35 50.21 12.27
C LYS A 22 36.47 49.20 12.04
N ILE A 23 36.11 48.05 11.50
CA ILE A 23 37.01 46.92 11.27
C ILE A 23 37.49 46.98 9.82
N THR A 24 38.79 46.79 9.64
CA THR A 24 39.41 46.65 8.33
C THR A 24 40.14 45.31 8.27
N LEU A 25 39.71 44.43 7.37
CA LEU A 25 40.21 43.06 7.25
C LEU A 25 40.27 42.66 5.78
N SER A 26 41.38 42.02 5.38
CA SER A 26 41.57 41.51 4.03
C SER A 26 42.26 40.15 4.12
N GLU A 27 41.47 39.09 4.17
CA GLU A 27 41.93 37.71 4.32
C GLU A 27 41.23 36.82 3.28
N LYS A 28 41.95 35.85 2.72
CA LYS A 28 41.44 34.91 1.71
C LYS A 28 41.62 33.49 2.19
N ASP A 29 40.54 32.72 2.18
CA ASP A 29 40.51 31.30 2.51
C ASP A 29 41.08 30.98 3.91
N VAL A 30 40.59 31.69 4.92
CA VAL A 30 41.12 31.63 6.28
C VAL A 30 40.12 30.96 7.25
N PRO A 31 40.58 30.13 8.20
CA PRO A 31 39.72 29.58 9.23
C PRO A 31 39.07 30.68 10.08
N LEU A 32 37.80 30.49 10.40
CA LEU A 32 36.98 31.48 11.09
C LEU A 32 37.56 31.90 12.46
N GLU A 33 38.30 30.99 13.11
CA GLU A 33 39.03 31.27 14.35
C GLU A 33 40.08 32.40 14.19
N LYS A 34 40.86 32.40 13.10
CA LYS A 34 41.84 33.46 12.82
C LYS A 34 41.13 34.79 12.56
N VAL A 35 40.01 34.76 11.85
CA VAL A 35 39.17 35.93 11.59
C VAL A 35 38.62 36.52 12.91
N PHE A 36 38.10 35.68 13.81
CA PHE A 36 37.60 36.14 15.12
C PHE A 36 38.70 36.73 15.99
N LYS A 37 39.92 36.18 15.95
CA LYS A 37 41.06 36.74 16.67
C LYS A 37 41.40 38.15 16.20
N GLU A 38 41.35 38.38 14.89
CA GLU A 38 41.64 39.68 14.30
C GLU A 38 40.51 40.69 14.55
N ILE A 39 39.25 40.24 14.46
CA ILE A 39 38.10 41.08 14.84
C ILE A 39 38.15 41.44 16.33
N ARG A 40 38.47 40.49 17.21
CA ARG A 40 38.66 40.72 18.65
C ARG A 40 39.75 41.75 18.92
N ARG A 41 40.85 41.72 18.16
CA ARG A 41 41.97 42.68 18.28
C ARG A 41 41.55 44.11 17.92
N GLN A 42 40.72 44.28 16.89
CA GLN A 42 40.32 45.61 16.40
C GLN A 42 39.08 46.17 17.12
N SER A 43 38.18 45.31 17.59
CA SER A 43 36.88 45.70 18.17
C SER A 43 36.73 45.42 19.67
N GLY A 44 37.65 44.68 20.30
CA GLY A 44 37.51 44.34 21.73
C GLY A 44 36.30 43.47 22.09
N TYR A 45 35.53 42.97 21.11
CA TYR A 45 34.45 42.01 21.35
C TYR A 45 35.01 40.64 21.70
N ASN A 46 34.39 40.00 22.68
CA ASN A 46 34.70 38.62 23.02
C ASN A 46 33.86 37.66 22.17
N PHE A 47 34.45 36.53 21.79
CA PHE A 47 33.76 35.49 21.02
C PHE A 47 33.62 34.25 21.89
N ILE A 48 32.39 33.74 22.00
CA ILE A 48 32.09 32.44 22.63
C ILE A 48 31.59 31.51 21.54
N TYR A 49 32.25 30.37 21.41
CA TYR A 49 31.93 29.36 20.41
C TYR A 49 32.33 27.99 20.92
N ASN A 50 31.74 26.94 20.34
CA ASN A 50 32.19 25.57 20.53
C ASN A 50 33.19 25.22 19.41
N SER A 51 34.38 24.73 19.79
CA SER A 51 35.46 24.39 18.86
C SER A 51 35.06 23.38 17.79
N GLN A 52 34.11 22.48 18.08
CA GLN A 52 33.58 21.55 17.08
C GLN A 52 32.82 22.28 15.97
N MET A 53 32.02 23.29 16.31
CA MET A 53 31.24 24.07 15.33
C MET A 53 32.14 24.82 14.35
N LEU A 54 33.32 25.27 14.78
CA LEU A 54 34.28 25.96 13.91
C LEU A 54 35.05 25.02 13.00
N ARG A 55 35.26 23.76 13.40
CA ARG A 55 35.89 22.74 12.53
C ARG A 55 34.97 22.32 11.40
N GLU A 56 33.67 22.33 11.63
CA GLU A 56 32.64 22.02 10.64
C GLU A 56 32.24 23.26 9.80
N ALA A 57 32.80 24.44 10.10
CA ALA A 57 32.58 25.66 9.33
C ALA A 57 33.58 25.75 8.16
N ASN A 58 33.09 26.25 7.02
CA ASN A 58 33.93 26.47 5.86
C ASN A 58 34.89 27.66 6.07
N PRO A 59 36.09 27.64 5.48
CA PRO A 59 36.97 28.81 5.43
C PRO A 59 36.28 30.02 4.82
N VAL A 60 36.66 31.22 5.26
CA VAL A 60 36.06 32.48 4.81
C VAL A 60 37.07 33.33 4.09
N SER A 61 36.63 33.94 2.99
CA SER A 61 37.33 35.04 2.32
C SER A 61 36.57 36.33 2.57
N ILE A 62 37.23 37.31 3.21
CA ILE A 62 36.63 38.58 3.58
C ILE A 62 37.54 39.75 3.21
N VAL A 63 36.99 40.72 2.50
CA VAL A 63 37.65 41.98 2.15
C VAL A 63 36.73 43.12 2.53
N VAL A 64 37.04 43.79 3.64
CA VAL A 64 36.24 44.88 4.20
C VAL A 64 37.16 46.03 4.62
N LYS A 65 36.76 47.26 4.32
CA LYS A 65 37.43 48.47 4.77
C LYS A 65 36.44 49.31 5.57
N ASN A 66 36.83 49.68 6.80
CA ASN A 66 36.06 50.60 7.63
C ASN A 66 34.61 50.13 7.91
N ALA A 67 34.38 48.82 8.04
CA ALA A 67 33.05 48.23 8.17
C ALA A 67 32.66 48.02 9.64
N GLY A 68 31.37 48.17 9.96
CA GLY A 68 30.86 47.88 11.30
C GLY A 68 30.85 46.37 11.59
N LEU A 69 31.01 46.01 12.87
CA LEU A 69 31.06 44.61 13.32
C LEU A 69 29.93 43.74 12.74
N LYS A 70 28.67 44.21 12.82
CA LYS A 70 27.52 43.46 12.32
C LYS A 70 27.67 43.10 10.84
N SER A 71 28.08 44.05 10.00
CA SER A 71 28.27 43.83 8.56
C SER A 71 29.42 42.86 8.28
N VAL A 72 30.50 42.94 9.07
CA VAL A 72 31.63 42.00 8.97
C VAL A 72 31.18 40.58 9.36
N LEU A 73 30.43 40.43 10.45
CA LEU A 73 29.90 39.14 10.87
C LEU A 73 28.89 38.60 9.85
N ASP A 74 27.98 39.43 9.32
CA ASP A 74 27.02 39.01 8.30
C ASP A 74 27.73 38.41 7.07
N LEU A 75 28.87 38.97 6.65
CA LEU A 75 29.72 38.41 5.59
C LEU A 75 30.43 37.12 6.03
N CYS A 76 30.99 37.09 7.23
CA CYS A 76 31.68 35.90 7.74
C CYS A 76 30.75 34.69 7.89
N PHE A 77 29.50 34.91 8.27
CA PHE A 77 28.52 33.84 8.51
C PHE A 77 27.63 33.56 7.29
N ALA A 78 27.83 34.27 6.17
CA ALA A 78 27.07 34.04 4.94
C ALA A 78 27.30 32.62 4.40
N GLY A 79 26.21 31.89 4.11
CA GLY A 79 26.29 30.52 3.57
C GLY A 79 26.82 29.44 4.53
N GLN A 80 27.03 29.77 5.82
CA GLN A 80 27.52 28.81 6.80
C GLN A 80 26.39 28.12 7.58
N PRO A 81 26.63 26.90 8.11
CA PRO A 81 25.69 26.21 9.00
C PRO A 81 25.57 26.87 10.38
N ILE A 82 26.34 27.92 10.65
CA ILE A 82 26.38 28.65 11.92
C ILE A 82 25.82 30.08 11.78
N THR A 83 25.41 30.65 12.91
CA THR A 83 24.91 32.02 13.06
C THR A 83 25.44 32.62 14.36
N TYR A 84 25.24 33.92 14.56
CA TYR A 84 25.76 34.65 15.72
C TYR A 84 24.66 35.42 16.44
N LEU A 85 24.86 35.64 17.74
CA LEU A 85 24.09 36.57 18.56
C LEU A 85 25.05 37.55 19.21
N ILE A 86 24.78 38.84 19.09
CA ILE A 86 25.53 39.87 19.80
C ILE A 86 24.78 40.16 21.10
N ASN A 87 25.41 39.89 22.24
CA ASN A 87 24.91 40.25 23.55
C ASN A 87 25.91 41.18 24.25
N ARG A 88 25.60 42.47 24.30
CA ARG A 88 26.46 43.53 24.82
C ARG A 88 27.84 43.54 24.14
N ASN A 89 28.88 43.02 24.80
CA ASN A 89 30.25 42.96 24.30
C ASN A 89 30.72 41.54 23.91
N THR A 90 29.78 40.59 23.82
CA THR A 90 30.09 39.19 23.52
C THR A 90 29.30 38.72 22.31
N VAL A 91 30.00 38.14 21.34
CA VAL A 91 29.44 37.45 20.17
C VAL A 91 29.36 35.96 20.49
N VAL A 92 28.15 35.42 20.56
CA VAL A 92 27.90 33.99 20.79
C VAL A 92 27.62 33.34 19.45
N VAL A 93 28.44 32.36 19.07
CA VAL A 93 28.25 31.56 17.86
C VAL A 93 27.39 30.35 18.19
N LYS A 94 26.35 30.11 17.40
CA LYS A 94 25.44 28.98 17.53
C LYS A 94 25.15 28.36 16.17
N TRP A 95 24.67 27.13 16.16
CA TRP A 95 24.12 26.53 14.94
C TRP A 95 22.98 27.39 14.39
N ARG A 96 22.99 27.59 13.08
CA ARG A 96 21.84 28.16 12.39
C ARG A 96 20.72 27.14 12.54
N GLN A 97 19.76 27.45 13.41
CA GLN A 97 18.50 26.74 13.41
C GLN A 97 17.90 26.98 12.03
N GLN A 98 17.95 25.96 11.18
CA GLN A 98 17.21 25.97 9.94
C GLN A 98 15.76 26.28 10.34
N PRO A 99 15.11 27.29 9.75
CA PRO A 99 13.67 27.40 9.87
C PRO A 99 13.16 26.00 9.52
N ALA A 100 12.36 25.39 10.38
CA ALA A 100 11.68 24.16 10.03
C ALA A 100 11.14 24.37 8.62
N ALA A 101 11.50 23.49 7.67
CA ALA A 101 10.81 23.46 6.39
C ALA A 101 9.32 23.58 6.69
N PRO A 102 8.54 24.40 5.96
CA PRO A 102 7.13 24.57 6.26
C PRO A 102 6.55 23.18 6.51
N ALA A 103 6.08 22.94 7.73
CA ALA A 103 5.52 21.65 8.08
C ALA A 103 4.52 21.35 6.98
N ASN A 104 4.70 20.25 6.24
CA ASN A 104 3.72 19.81 5.26
C ASN A 104 2.40 19.83 6.02
N GLN A 105 1.53 20.80 5.72
CA GLN A 105 0.33 21.00 6.49
C GLN A 105 -0.55 19.82 6.16
N LEU A 106 -0.51 18.81 7.02
CA LEU A 106 -1.36 17.63 6.90
C LEU A 106 -2.79 18.14 6.81
N GLN A 107 -3.40 18.00 5.64
CA GLN A 107 -4.79 18.36 5.45
C GLN A 107 -5.65 17.25 6.02
N LEU A 108 -6.64 17.65 6.81
CA LEU A 108 -7.57 16.73 7.41
C LEU A 108 -8.76 16.53 6.46
N ILE A 109 -8.77 15.40 5.76
CA ILE A 109 -9.89 15.00 4.90
C ILE A 109 -10.91 14.25 5.76
N LYS A 110 -12.15 14.71 5.69
CA LYS A 110 -13.30 14.10 6.35
C LYS A 110 -14.26 13.58 5.29
N GLY A 111 -15.20 12.75 5.71
CA GLY A 111 -16.24 12.30 4.82
C GLY A 111 -17.13 11.24 5.43
N LEU A 112 -17.97 10.67 4.58
CA LEU A 112 -18.96 9.69 4.96
C LEU A 112 -19.05 8.60 3.89
N VAL A 113 -19.01 7.35 4.31
CA VAL A 113 -19.19 6.19 3.43
C VAL A 113 -20.56 5.57 3.66
N ARG A 114 -21.26 5.27 2.56
CA ARG A 114 -22.60 4.70 2.54
C ARG A 114 -22.70 3.55 1.54
N ASP A 115 -23.75 2.75 1.66
CA ASP A 115 -24.16 1.76 0.65
C ASP A 115 -25.08 2.38 -0.42
N GLU A 116 -25.50 1.58 -1.40
CA GLU A 116 -26.44 2.00 -2.45
C GLU A 116 -27.82 2.39 -1.91
N GLN A 117 -28.19 1.88 -0.72
CA GLN A 117 -29.43 2.19 -0.01
C GLN A 117 -29.31 3.44 0.88
N LYS A 118 -28.15 4.12 0.83
CA LYS A 118 -27.79 5.31 1.63
C LYS A 118 -27.66 5.05 3.14
N ALA A 119 -27.56 3.80 3.58
CA ALA A 119 -27.21 3.48 4.94
C ALA A 119 -25.70 3.70 5.17
N ALA A 120 -25.33 4.15 6.37
CA ALA A 120 -23.94 4.39 6.73
C ALA A 120 -23.17 3.05 6.85
N LEU A 121 -21.95 3.01 6.32
CA LEU A 121 -21.11 1.82 6.35
C LEU A 121 -19.97 1.93 7.35
N PRO A 122 -20.04 1.24 8.51
CA PRO A 122 -18.96 1.17 9.47
C PRO A 122 -17.89 0.15 9.06
N GLY A 123 -16.63 0.39 9.44
CA GLY A 123 -15.54 -0.57 9.21
C GLY A 123 -14.92 -0.57 7.80
N VAL A 124 -15.23 0.42 6.96
CA VAL A 124 -14.63 0.60 5.63
C VAL A 124 -13.20 1.09 5.81
N SER A 125 -12.25 0.44 5.14
CA SER A 125 -10.85 0.87 5.11
C SER A 125 -10.67 1.98 4.07
N VAL A 126 -10.12 3.12 4.50
CA VAL A 126 -9.88 4.30 3.67
C VAL A 126 -8.39 4.63 3.71
N TYR A 127 -7.70 4.58 2.59
CA TYR A 127 -6.27 4.85 2.53
C TYR A 127 -5.88 5.66 1.29
N LEU A 128 -4.76 6.36 1.38
CA LEU A 128 -4.21 7.11 0.26
C LEU A 128 -3.45 6.14 -0.67
N LYS A 129 -3.76 6.19 -1.97
CA LYS A 129 -3.09 5.39 -2.99
C LYS A 129 -1.58 5.69 -2.95
N ASP A 130 -0.78 4.63 -2.95
CA ASP A 130 0.69 4.66 -2.84
C ASP A 130 1.27 4.99 -1.46
N GLU A 131 0.44 5.32 -0.46
CA GLU A 131 0.87 5.49 0.93
C GLU A 131 0.33 4.38 1.85
N LYS A 132 1.08 4.10 2.93
CA LYS A 132 0.64 3.17 3.99
C LYS A 132 -0.29 3.83 5.02
N LYS A 133 -0.62 5.12 4.84
CA LYS A 133 -1.44 5.88 5.76
C LYS A 133 -2.91 5.69 5.40
N GLY A 134 -3.70 5.21 6.38
CA GLY A 134 -5.11 4.94 6.22
C GLY A 134 -5.86 5.04 7.55
N THR A 135 -7.17 5.02 7.46
CA THR A 135 -8.12 5.11 8.57
C THR A 135 -9.28 4.15 8.31
N VAL A 136 -10.15 3.99 9.29
CA VAL A 136 -11.34 3.15 9.19
C VAL A 136 -12.57 3.99 9.51
N THR A 137 -13.70 3.75 8.84
CA THR A 137 -14.95 4.44 9.15
C THR A 137 -15.50 4.06 10.53
N ASP A 138 -16.07 5.04 11.23
CA ASP A 138 -16.72 4.87 12.53
C ASP A 138 -18.12 4.21 12.41
N ALA A 139 -18.81 4.07 13.55
CA ALA A 139 -20.15 3.47 13.61
C ALA A 139 -21.22 4.22 12.79
N ASP A 140 -21.00 5.52 12.55
CA ASP A 140 -21.85 6.37 11.72
C ASP A 140 -21.36 6.45 10.26
N GLY A 141 -20.37 5.63 9.88
CA GLY A 141 -19.77 5.59 8.54
C GLY A 141 -18.85 6.77 8.22
N ARG A 142 -18.50 7.61 9.20
CA ARG A 142 -17.62 8.78 8.99
C ARG A 142 -16.16 8.37 9.04
N TYR A 143 -15.33 9.01 8.23
CA TYR A 143 -13.88 8.83 8.25
C TYR A 143 -13.15 10.16 8.41
N MET A 144 -11.93 10.06 8.92
CA MET A 144 -11.02 11.19 9.07
C MET A 144 -9.60 10.72 8.79
N LEU A 145 -8.97 11.29 7.76
CA LEU A 145 -7.63 10.94 7.30
C LEU A 145 -6.80 12.20 7.09
N GLU A 146 -5.61 12.22 7.68
CA GLU A 146 -4.62 13.27 7.47
C GLU A 146 -3.74 12.94 6.27
N VAL A 147 -3.84 13.73 5.20
CA VAL A 147 -3.06 13.56 3.97
C VAL A 147 -2.01 14.67 3.83
N PRO A 148 -0.81 14.35 3.32
CA PRO A 148 0.26 15.35 3.16
C PRO A 148 -0.01 16.37 2.06
N ASP A 149 -0.72 15.99 0.98
CA ASP A 149 -1.02 16.84 -0.18
C ASP A 149 -2.51 16.76 -0.57
N ASP A 150 -3.02 17.80 -1.23
CA ASP A 150 -4.38 17.88 -1.78
C ASP A 150 -4.56 17.13 -3.12
N THR A 151 -3.46 16.64 -3.69
CA THR A 151 -3.41 15.86 -4.92
C THR A 151 -3.13 14.39 -4.61
N GLY A 152 -4.19 13.60 -4.44
CA GLY A 152 -4.07 12.17 -4.19
C GLY A 152 -5.36 11.41 -4.47
N ILE A 153 -5.27 10.09 -4.54
CA ILE A 153 -6.43 9.21 -4.76
C ILE A 153 -6.70 8.46 -3.47
N LEU A 154 -7.89 8.62 -2.90
CA LEU A 154 -8.36 7.80 -1.78
C LEU A 154 -8.98 6.53 -2.31
N VAL A 155 -8.58 5.40 -1.72
CA VAL A 155 -9.12 4.08 -2.01
C VAL A 155 -9.96 3.63 -0.83
N PHE A 156 -11.19 3.25 -1.13
CA PHE A 156 -12.17 2.74 -0.18
C PHE A 156 -12.33 1.25 -0.44
N SER A 157 -12.09 0.43 0.58
CA SER A 157 -12.17 -1.03 0.49
C SER A 157 -12.96 -1.59 1.68
N TYR A 158 -13.90 -2.48 1.39
CA TYR A 158 -14.70 -3.15 2.38
C TYR A 158 -15.08 -4.55 1.89
N MET A 159 -15.12 -5.51 2.81
CA MET A 159 -15.36 -6.91 2.46
C MET A 159 -16.79 -7.06 1.90
N GLY A 160 -16.91 -7.64 0.71
CA GLY A 160 -18.20 -7.79 0.02
C GLY A 160 -18.64 -6.56 -0.78
N PHE A 161 -17.78 -5.54 -0.91
CA PHE A 161 -18.04 -4.33 -1.69
C PHE A 161 -16.94 -4.10 -2.73
N GLN A 162 -17.28 -3.44 -3.83
CA GLN A 162 -16.31 -3.09 -4.86
C GLN A 162 -15.44 -1.94 -4.36
N SER A 163 -14.12 -2.10 -4.47
CA SER A 163 -13.18 -1.03 -4.14
C SER A 163 -13.45 0.19 -5.03
N LYS A 164 -13.53 1.37 -4.41
CA LYS A 164 -13.80 2.62 -5.11
C LYS A 164 -12.63 3.58 -4.92
N GLU A 165 -12.20 4.21 -6.00
CA GLU A 165 -11.15 5.22 -6.01
C GLU A 165 -11.74 6.60 -6.24
N ILE A 166 -11.40 7.58 -5.39
CA ILE A 166 -11.87 8.96 -5.50
C ILE A 166 -10.68 9.90 -5.36
N ALA A 167 -10.52 10.82 -6.30
CA ALA A 167 -9.54 11.89 -6.19
C ALA A 167 -9.92 12.86 -5.05
N ILE A 168 -8.93 13.25 -4.27
CA ILE A 168 -9.09 14.28 -3.24
C ILE A 168 -9.49 15.58 -3.93
N SER A 169 -10.57 16.20 -3.44
CA SER A 169 -11.01 17.52 -3.90
C SER A 169 -10.75 18.55 -2.80
N SER A 170 -10.47 19.79 -3.19
CA SER A 170 -10.04 20.91 -2.33
C SER A 170 -11.07 21.36 -1.28
N GLY A 171 -12.18 20.63 -1.12
CA GLY A 171 -13.23 20.89 -0.13
C GLY A 171 -13.13 20.06 1.16
N GLY A 172 -12.21 19.09 1.26
CA GLY A 172 -11.95 18.33 2.49
C GLY A 172 -13.10 17.46 3.02
N TYR A 173 -14.23 17.39 2.31
CA TYR A 173 -15.39 16.56 2.64
C TYR A 173 -15.90 15.81 1.42
N ALA A 174 -15.86 14.46 1.46
CA ALA A 174 -16.39 13.62 0.39
C ALA A 174 -17.41 12.60 0.92
N ILE A 175 -18.52 12.44 0.20
CA ILE A 175 -19.50 11.38 0.43
C ILE A 175 -19.26 10.31 -0.62
N VAL A 176 -19.14 9.06 -0.18
CA VAL A 176 -18.76 7.93 -1.02
C VAL A 176 -19.78 6.83 -0.88
N ASP A 177 -20.51 6.55 -1.95
CA ASP A 177 -21.40 5.40 -2.02
C ASP A 177 -20.61 4.19 -2.58
N LEU A 178 -20.50 3.12 -1.79
CA LEU A 178 -19.89 1.85 -2.18
C LEU A 178 -20.97 0.90 -2.72
N GLN A 179 -20.62 0.20 -3.78
CA GLN A 179 -21.49 -0.79 -4.39
C GLN A 179 -21.13 -2.18 -3.88
N GLU A 180 -22.12 -2.99 -3.57
CA GLU A 180 -21.90 -4.38 -3.19
C GLU A 180 -21.19 -5.14 -4.33
N ASP A 181 -20.16 -5.90 -3.97
CA ASP A 181 -19.44 -6.75 -4.91
C ASP A 181 -20.23 -8.05 -5.13
N THR A 182 -21.22 -7.95 -6.01
CA THR A 182 -21.99 -9.11 -6.49
C THR A 182 -21.17 -10.06 -7.38
N LYS A 183 -19.91 -9.72 -7.69
CA LYS A 183 -18.96 -10.56 -8.47
C LYS A 183 -18.06 -11.42 -7.57
N GLY A 184 -17.85 -11.04 -6.30
CA GLY A 184 -16.92 -11.71 -5.36
C GLY A 184 -17.39 -13.04 -4.76
N LEU A 185 -18.66 -13.41 -4.92
CA LEU A 185 -19.26 -14.66 -4.41
C LEU A 185 -19.89 -15.51 -5.53
N ALA A 186 -19.46 -15.32 -6.77
CA ALA A 186 -19.82 -16.24 -7.85
C ALA A 186 -18.85 -17.44 -7.84
N GLU A 187 -19.07 -18.37 -6.91
CA GLU A 187 -18.60 -19.75 -7.14
C GLU A 187 -19.43 -20.28 -8.31
N LEU A 188 -18.87 -20.13 -9.52
CA LEU A 188 -19.45 -20.65 -10.75
C LEU A 188 -19.31 -22.16 -10.69
N VAL A 189 -20.44 -22.85 -10.60
CA VAL A 189 -20.52 -24.28 -10.82
C VAL A 189 -20.90 -24.48 -12.27
N VAL A 190 -20.08 -25.23 -13.00
CA VAL A 190 -20.42 -25.64 -14.37
C VAL A 190 -21.30 -26.87 -14.28
N VAL A 191 -22.55 -26.73 -14.72
CA VAL A 191 -23.52 -27.82 -14.85
C VAL A 191 -23.82 -27.93 -16.34
N GLY A 192 -23.17 -28.88 -17.02
CA GLY A 192 -23.41 -29.42 -18.37
C GLY A 192 -23.68 -28.51 -19.57
N TYR A 193 -24.51 -27.49 -19.45
CA TYR A 193 -24.87 -26.55 -20.52
C TYR A 193 -24.87 -25.08 -20.06
N GLY A 194 -24.35 -24.77 -18.86
CA GLY A 194 -24.23 -23.38 -18.40
C GLY A 194 -23.47 -23.18 -17.08
N THR A 195 -22.98 -21.96 -16.87
CA THR A 195 -22.37 -21.52 -15.60
C THR A 195 -23.46 -21.00 -14.66
N GLN A 196 -23.70 -21.68 -13.54
CA GLN A 196 -24.68 -21.24 -12.53
C GLN A 196 -23.99 -20.93 -11.20
N LYS A 197 -24.45 -19.89 -10.51
CA LYS A 197 -23.95 -19.56 -9.16
C LYS A 197 -24.34 -20.68 -8.19
N LYS A 198 -23.41 -21.13 -7.35
CA LYS A 198 -23.66 -22.17 -6.33
C LYS A 198 -24.88 -21.91 -5.43
N LEU A 199 -25.22 -20.65 -5.16
CA LEU A 199 -26.41 -20.28 -4.39
C LEU A 199 -27.75 -20.56 -5.12
N THR A 200 -27.75 -20.64 -6.46
CA THR A 200 -28.96 -20.82 -7.27
C THR A 200 -29.23 -22.29 -7.59
N VAL A 201 -28.26 -23.18 -7.33
CA VAL A 201 -28.42 -24.62 -7.57
C VAL A 201 -29.15 -25.23 -6.37
N THR A 202 -30.37 -25.70 -6.60
CA THR A 202 -31.21 -26.38 -5.57
C THR A 202 -30.74 -27.80 -5.24
N GLY A 203 -29.67 -28.29 -5.88
CA GLY A 203 -29.10 -29.62 -5.67
C GLY A 203 -27.70 -29.61 -5.06
N SER A 204 -27.30 -30.75 -4.49
CA SER A 204 -25.99 -30.94 -3.87
C SER A 204 -24.89 -30.98 -4.91
N VAL A 205 -24.20 -29.86 -5.07
CA VAL A 205 -22.97 -29.76 -5.85
C VAL A 205 -21.81 -29.41 -4.94
N SER A 206 -20.67 -30.09 -5.13
CA SER A 206 -19.42 -29.74 -4.46
C SER A 206 -18.38 -29.41 -5.50
N SER A 207 -17.71 -28.27 -5.34
CA SER A 207 -16.72 -27.77 -6.27
C SER A 207 -15.39 -27.55 -5.55
N VAL A 208 -14.29 -27.76 -6.26
CA VAL A 208 -12.93 -27.40 -5.83
C VAL A 208 -12.29 -26.55 -6.94
N LYS A 209 -11.67 -25.45 -6.53
CA LYS A 209 -10.98 -24.54 -7.45
C LYS A 209 -9.60 -25.08 -7.82
N GLY A 210 -9.16 -24.84 -9.05
CA GLY A 210 -7.82 -25.23 -9.51
C GLY A 210 -6.68 -24.60 -8.70
N SER A 211 -6.91 -23.45 -8.04
CA SER A 211 -5.94 -22.86 -7.10
C SER A 211 -5.69 -23.73 -5.87
N GLU A 212 -6.71 -24.44 -5.38
CA GLU A 212 -6.58 -25.35 -4.23
C GLU A 212 -5.91 -26.66 -4.65
N LEU A 213 -6.17 -27.14 -5.87
CA LEU A 213 -5.49 -28.31 -6.44
C LEU A 213 -3.97 -28.08 -6.54
N ARG A 214 -3.54 -26.90 -6.98
CA ARG A 214 -2.11 -26.56 -7.15
C ARG A 214 -1.31 -26.45 -5.85
N GLN A 215 -1.96 -26.30 -4.70
CA GLN A 215 -1.26 -26.20 -3.41
C GLN A 215 -0.58 -27.52 -3.00
N ASN A 216 -1.06 -28.65 -3.51
CA ASN A 216 -0.45 -29.96 -3.25
C ASN A 216 -0.58 -30.84 -4.49
N PRO A 217 0.40 -30.79 -5.42
CA PRO A 217 0.36 -31.64 -6.61
C PRO A 217 0.70 -33.08 -6.20
N SER A 218 -0.24 -33.99 -6.38
CA SER A 218 0.05 -35.42 -6.41
C SER A 218 0.19 -35.89 -7.85
N ALA A 219 0.85 -37.04 -8.07
CA ALA A 219 1.07 -37.64 -9.38
C ALA A 219 -0.24 -37.89 -10.17
N SER A 220 -1.37 -38.05 -9.48
CA SER A 220 -2.69 -38.19 -10.10
C SER A 220 -3.72 -37.22 -9.51
N LEU A 221 -4.57 -36.68 -10.38
CA LEU A 221 -5.63 -35.74 -10.01
C LEU A 221 -6.62 -36.33 -9.00
N GLN A 222 -6.95 -37.61 -9.15
CA GLN A 222 -7.90 -38.34 -8.31
C GLN A 222 -7.44 -38.44 -6.85
N ASN A 223 -6.12 -38.44 -6.61
CA ASN A 223 -5.55 -38.44 -5.27
C ASN A 223 -5.61 -37.04 -4.63
N THR A 224 -5.44 -35.96 -5.40
CA THR A 224 -5.56 -34.58 -4.88
C THR A 224 -6.96 -34.23 -4.37
N LEU A 225 -7.99 -34.90 -4.91
CA LEU A 225 -9.39 -34.65 -4.59
C LEU A 225 -9.86 -35.37 -3.31
N SER A 226 -9.12 -36.40 -2.89
CA SER A 226 -9.44 -37.17 -1.69
C SER A 226 -9.37 -36.28 -0.45
N GLY A 227 -10.46 -36.24 0.33
CA GLY A 227 -10.57 -35.41 1.53
C GLY A 227 -10.87 -33.93 1.29
N ARG A 228 -10.88 -33.44 0.04
CA ARG A 228 -11.24 -32.05 -0.30
C ARG A 228 -12.69 -31.89 -0.75
N LEU A 229 -13.28 -32.95 -1.30
CA LEU A 229 -14.67 -32.97 -1.72
C LEU A 229 -15.50 -33.85 -0.79
N PRO A 230 -16.53 -33.30 -0.11
CA PRO A 230 -17.44 -34.12 0.71
C PRO A 230 -18.09 -35.21 -0.14
N GLY A 231 -18.17 -36.45 0.34
CA GLY A 231 -18.82 -37.54 -0.39
C GLY A 231 -18.10 -38.00 -1.67
N PHE A 232 -16.87 -37.52 -1.91
CA PHE A 232 -15.93 -38.09 -2.88
C PHE A 232 -15.06 -39.12 -2.15
N PHE A 233 -15.04 -40.35 -2.65
CA PHE A 233 -14.23 -41.43 -2.10
C PHE A 233 -13.28 -41.92 -3.19
N SER A 234 -11.98 -41.94 -2.89
CA SER A 234 -10.93 -42.38 -3.80
C SER A 234 -10.20 -43.58 -3.19
N GLN A 235 -10.06 -44.66 -3.95
CA GLN A 235 -9.37 -45.88 -3.55
C GLN A 235 -8.27 -46.21 -4.56
N GLN A 236 -7.03 -46.01 -4.15
CA GLN A 236 -5.87 -46.47 -4.91
C GLN A 236 -5.66 -47.97 -4.67
N ARG A 237 -5.79 -48.77 -5.73
CA ARG A 237 -5.58 -50.24 -5.66
C ARG A 237 -4.17 -50.67 -6.05
N SER A 238 -3.43 -49.78 -6.73
CA SER A 238 -2.07 -50.02 -7.23
C SER A 238 -1.23 -48.76 -7.08
N GLY A 239 0.04 -48.94 -6.72
CA GLY A 239 1.04 -47.85 -6.62
C GLY A 239 1.98 -47.78 -7.83
N ILE A 240 1.65 -48.44 -8.93
CA ILE A 240 2.48 -48.46 -10.14
C ILE A 240 2.35 -47.10 -10.86
N PRO A 241 3.44 -46.33 -11.04
CA PRO A 241 3.42 -45.08 -11.79
C PRO A 241 2.90 -45.30 -13.23
N GLY A 242 1.94 -44.48 -13.68
CA GLY A 242 1.30 -44.61 -15.00
C GLY A 242 0.03 -45.48 -15.02
N SER A 243 -0.26 -46.17 -13.91
CA SER A 243 -1.54 -46.83 -13.60
C SER A 243 -1.96 -46.52 -12.15
N ASP A 244 -1.63 -45.32 -11.69
CA ASP A 244 -1.82 -44.78 -10.34
C ASP A 244 -3.14 -44.01 -10.19
N GLY A 245 -3.98 -44.01 -11.24
CA GLY A 245 -5.34 -43.49 -11.20
C GLY A 245 -6.16 -44.23 -10.14
N ALA A 246 -6.47 -43.54 -9.05
CA ALA A 246 -7.31 -44.10 -8.01
C ALA A 246 -8.76 -44.21 -8.51
N ALA A 247 -9.38 -45.37 -8.25
CA ALA A 247 -10.80 -45.56 -8.54
C ALA A 247 -11.61 -44.68 -7.59
N PHE A 248 -12.47 -43.82 -8.13
CA PHE A 248 -13.26 -42.90 -7.32
C PHE A 248 -14.76 -43.09 -7.49
N TYR A 249 -15.47 -42.75 -6.41
CA TYR A 249 -16.90 -42.95 -6.23
C TYR A 249 -17.52 -41.70 -5.60
N ILE A 250 -18.74 -41.38 -6.01
CA ILE A 250 -19.53 -40.29 -5.44
C ILE A 250 -20.64 -40.93 -4.61
N ARG A 251 -20.66 -40.68 -3.30
CA ARG A 251 -21.59 -41.31 -2.31
C ARG A 251 -21.45 -42.83 -2.16
N GLY A 252 -20.28 -43.38 -2.47
CA GLY A 252 -19.98 -44.81 -2.31
C GLY A 252 -20.41 -45.66 -3.51
N VAL A 253 -20.47 -46.98 -3.33
CA VAL A 253 -20.87 -47.93 -4.38
C VAL A 253 -22.39 -48.14 -4.32
N SER A 254 -23.09 -47.72 -5.38
CA SER A 254 -24.55 -47.81 -5.49
C SER A 254 -25.03 -49.22 -5.87
N THR A 255 -24.18 -50.03 -6.52
CA THR A 255 -24.54 -51.34 -7.06
C THR A 255 -23.52 -52.40 -6.62
N PHE A 256 -23.98 -53.56 -6.14
CA PHE A 256 -23.10 -54.70 -5.79
C PHE A 256 -22.62 -55.51 -7.01
N SER A 257 -22.90 -55.04 -8.23
CA SER A 257 -22.48 -55.68 -9.48
C SER A 257 -21.00 -55.41 -9.74
N ASN A 258 -20.20 -56.47 -9.82
CA ASN A 258 -18.75 -56.42 -10.07
C ASN A 258 -18.39 -56.17 -11.56
N GLY A 259 -19.30 -55.63 -12.36
CA GLY A 259 -19.01 -55.24 -13.74
C GLY A 259 -18.13 -53.99 -13.80
N ALA A 260 -17.03 -54.05 -14.56
CA ALA A 260 -16.22 -52.87 -14.86
C ALA A 260 -17.11 -51.76 -15.46
N GLY A 261 -17.28 -50.65 -14.73
CA GLY A 261 -18.10 -49.50 -15.15
C GLY A 261 -19.47 -49.36 -14.48
N ALA A 262 -19.95 -50.34 -13.69
CA ALA A 262 -21.30 -50.29 -13.10
C ALA A 262 -21.46 -49.26 -11.96
N ASN A 263 -20.35 -48.91 -11.30
CA ASN A 263 -20.33 -48.02 -10.13
C ASN A 263 -19.50 -46.74 -10.34
N GLN A 264 -19.04 -46.52 -11.57
CA GLN A 264 -18.19 -45.38 -11.89
C GLN A 264 -19.08 -44.17 -12.21
N PRO A 265 -18.86 -43.01 -11.57
CA PRO A 265 -19.48 -41.76 -12.02
C PRO A 265 -19.07 -41.38 -13.44
N LEU A 266 -19.96 -40.64 -14.11
CA LEU A 266 -19.69 -40.06 -15.42
C LEU A 266 -18.67 -38.92 -15.27
N ILE A 267 -17.67 -38.86 -16.14
CA ILE A 267 -16.70 -37.78 -16.17
C ILE A 267 -16.87 -36.96 -17.43
N ILE A 268 -16.99 -35.65 -17.26
CA ILE A 268 -17.11 -34.67 -18.33
C ILE A 268 -15.93 -33.72 -18.21
N VAL A 269 -15.15 -33.58 -19.27
CA VAL A 269 -14.08 -32.58 -19.39
C VAL A 269 -14.49 -31.63 -20.50
N ASP A 270 -14.72 -30.36 -20.17
CA ASP A 270 -15.15 -29.32 -21.12
C ASP A 270 -16.31 -29.78 -22.04
N ASP A 271 -17.38 -30.29 -21.43
CA ASP A 271 -18.60 -30.80 -22.09
C ASP A 271 -18.42 -32.09 -22.92
N VAL A 272 -17.26 -32.75 -22.84
CA VAL A 272 -16.98 -34.03 -23.52
C VAL A 272 -16.83 -35.17 -22.50
N GLU A 273 -17.50 -36.31 -22.75
CA GLU A 273 -17.32 -37.52 -21.94
C GLU A 273 -15.86 -38.01 -22.00
N SER A 274 -15.25 -38.22 -20.83
CA SER A 274 -13.86 -38.67 -20.70
C SER A 274 -13.76 -39.94 -19.86
N THR A 275 -12.73 -40.75 -20.13
CA THR A 275 -12.44 -41.95 -19.34
C THR A 275 -11.55 -41.64 -18.13
N TYR A 276 -11.54 -42.54 -17.16
CA TYR A 276 -10.70 -42.42 -15.96
C TYR A 276 -9.21 -42.27 -16.28
N ASP A 277 -8.73 -43.04 -17.28
CA ASP A 277 -7.32 -43.00 -17.69
C ASP A 277 -6.94 -41.67 -18.35
N GLN A 278 -7.88 -41.06 -19.09
CA GLN A 278 -7.67 -39.73 -19.68
C GLN A 278 -7.58 -38.68 -18.57
N VAL A 279 -8.46 -38.75 -17.57
CA VAL A 279 -8.52 -37.79 -16.46
C VAL A 279 -7.30 -37.91 -15.54
N ALA A 280 -6.74 -39.12 -15.37
CA ALA A 280 -5.51 -39.35 -14.61
C ALA A 280 -4.28 -38.67 -15.25
N ARG A 281 -4.34 -38.39 -16.56
CA ARG A 281 -3.24 -37.76 -17.31
C ARG A 281 -3.37 -36.24 -17.40
N ILE A 282 -4.46 -35.65 -16.91
CA ILE A 282 -4.65 -34.19 -16.92
C ILE A 282 -3.81 -33.57 -15.81
N ASP A 283 -3.02 -32.57 -16.14
CA ASP A 283 -2.27 -31.78 -15.16
C ASP A 283 -3.23 -30.87 -14.37
N ALA A 284 -3.11 -30.86 -13.04
CA ALA A 284 -3.84 -29.94 -12.17
C ALA A 284 -3.62 -28.44 -12.51
N ASN A 285 -2.53 -28.09 -13.18
CA ASN A 285 -2.25 -26.73 -13.66
C ASN A 285 -3.21 -26.29 -14.77
N GLU A 286 -3.64 -27.23 -15.60
CA GLU A 286 -4.58 -27.00 -16.71
C GLU A 286 -6.03 -26.91 -16.22
N ILE A 287 -6.28 -27.20 -14.95
CA ILE A 287 -7.62 -27.22 -14.39
C ILE A 287 -8.00 -25.85 -13.81
N GLU A 288 -9.18 -25.38 -14.20
CA GLU A 288 -9.81 -24.19 -13.65
C GLU A 288 -10.69 -24.53 -12.45
N SER A 289 -11.58 -25.52 -12.60
CA SER A 289 -12.43 -26.01 -11.52
C SER A 289 -12.86 -27.46 -11.74
N ILE A 290 -13.17 -28.15 -10.64
CA ILE A 290 -13.76 -29.50 -10.65
C ILE A 290 -15.05 -29.43 -9.86
N SER A 291 -16.15 -29.83 -10.46
CA SER A 291 -17.48 -29.83 -9.87
C SER A 291 -18.05 -31.24 -9.86
N ILE A 292 -18.56 -31.67 -8.70
CA ILE A 292 -19.18 -32.97 -8.50
C ILE A 292 -20.68 -32.79 -8.26
N LEU A 293 -21.47 -33.31 -9.20
CA LEU A 293 -22.93 -33.37 -9.15
C LEU A 293 -23.34 -34.68 -8.47
N LYS A 294 -24.08 -34.57 -7.37
CA LYS A 294 -24.40 -35.73 -6.53
C LYS A 294 -25.87 -36.13 -6.57
N ASP A 295 -26.76 -35.18 -6.82
CA ASP A 295 -28.21 -35.36 -6.72
C ASP A 295 -28.87 -35.58 -8.08
N ALA A 296 -30.01 -36.27 -8.05
CA ALA A 296 -30.78 -36.57 -9.27
C ALA A 296 -31.20 -35.30 -10.03
N SER A 297 -31.44 -34.19 -9.33
CA SER A 297 -31.79 -32.91 -9.96
C SER A 297 -30.65 -32.30 -10.77
N THR A 298 -29.40 -32.55 -10.38
CA THR A 298 -28.21 -32.03 -11.07
C THR A 298 -27.65 -33.03 -12.08
N THR A 299 -27.86 -34.33 -11.87
CA THR A 299 -27.41 -35.37 -12.81
C THR A 299 -28.44 -35.74 -13.88
N ALA A 300 -29.71 -35.31 -13.76
CA ALA A 300 -30.77 -35.59 -14.74
C ALA A 300 -30.41 -35.19 -16.17
N VAL A 301 -29.61 -34.14 -16.34
CA VAL A 301 -29.13 -33.65 -17.65
C VAL A 301 -28.30 -34.70 -18.39
N TYR A 302 -27.61 -35.58 -17.65
CA TYR A 302 -26.73 -36.61 -18.18
C TYR A 302 -27.40 -38.00 -18.26
N GLY A 303 -28.71 -38.07 -17.96
CA GLY A 303 -29.51 -39.29 -18.06
C GLY A 303 -29.02 -40.44 -17.17
N ILE A 304 -29.17 -41.67 -17.65
CA ILE A 304 -28.91 -42.91 -16.88
C ILE A 304 -27.44 -43.00 -16.44
N LYS A 305 -26.50 -42.46 -17.23
CA LYS A 305 -25.07 -42.45 -16.90
C LYS A 305 -24.74 -41.56 -15.69
N GLY A 306 -25.58 -40.58 -15.38
CA GLY A 306 -25.42 -39.70 -14.22
C GLY A 306 -25.95 -40.28 -12.90
N ALA A 307 -26.51 -41.50 -12.90
CA ALA A 307 -27.09 -42.12 -11.70
C ALA A 307 -26.08 -42.32 -10.56
N ASN A 308 -24.80 -42.52 -10.89
CA ASN A 308 -23.70 -42.70 -9.92
C ASN A 308 -22.99 -41.38 -9.57
N GLY A 309 -23.55 -40.23 -9.96
CA GLY A 309 -22.92 -38.93 -9.86
C GLY A 309 -22.15 -38.55 -11.14
N VAL A 310 -21.91 -37.26 -11.30
CA VAL A 310 -21.18 -36.70 -12.46
C VAL A 310 -20.05 -35.81 -11.96
N MET A 311 -18.84 -36.03 -12.48
CA MET A 311 -17.70 -35.14 -12.28
C MET A 311 -17.52 -34.29 -13.53
N VAL A 312 -17.61 -32.97 -13.37
CA VAL A 312 -17.38 -31.98 -14.43
C VAL A 312 -16.06 -31.29 -14.15
N ILE A 313 -15.14 -31.38 -15.11
CA ILE A 313 -13.83 -30.74 -15.08
C ILE A 313 -13.85 -29.63 -16.12
N THR A 314 -13.49 -28.42 -15.70
CA THR A 314 -13.34 -27.28 -16.58
C THR A 314 -11.86 -26.94 -16.68
N THR A 315 -11.33 -26.93 -17.90
CA THR A 315 -9.93 -26.55 -18.14
C THR A 315 -9.79 -25.03 -18.24
N ARG A 316 -8.58 -24.55 -17.92
CA ARG A 316 -8.21 -23.15 -17.98
C ARG A 316 -8.18 -22.70 -19.44
N ARG A 317 -9.01 -21.71 -19.76
CA ARG A 317 -8.93 -21.00 -21.04
C ARG A 317 -7.99 -19.80 -20.95
N GLY A 318 -7.33 -19.49 -22.07
CA GLY A 318 -6.49 -18.29 -22.18
C GLY A 318 -7.31 -17.03 -22.01
N GLN A 319 -6.81 -16.09 -21.19
CA GLN A 319 -7.43 -14.77 -21.00
C GLN A 319 -6.64 -13.73 -21.79
N ALA A 320 -7.33 -12.80 -22.45
CA ALA A 320 -6.70 -11.69 -23.14
C ALA A 320 -5.94 -10.81 -22.14
N GLY A 321 -4.64 -10.63 -22.35
CA GLY A 321 -3.80 -9.84 -21.46
C GLY A 321 -2.31 -10.07 -21.71
N PRO A 322 -1.44 -9.34 -20.99
CA PRO A 322 0.01 -9.54 -21.08
C PRO A 322 0.37 -10.98 -20.63
N ALA A 323 1.32 -11.60 -21.33
CA ALA A 323 1.78 -12.95 -21.04
C ALA A 323 2.31 -13.04 -19.60
N LYS A 324 1.73 -13.95 -18.80
CA LYS A 324 2.19 -14.25 -17.45
C LYS A 324 2.96 -15.56 -17.47
N ILE A 325 4.28 -15.50 -17.29
CA ILE A 325 5.14 -16.68 -17.22
C ILE A 325 5.32 -17.05 -15.75
N SER A 326 4.98 -18.29 -15.39
CA SER A 326 5.20 -18.84 -14.05
C SER A 326 6.22 -19.97 -14.16
N LEU A 327 7.37 -19.84 -13.50
CA LEU A 327 8.39 -20.87 -13.43
C LEU A 327 8.27 -21.57 -12.07
N ARG A 328 8.08 -22.90 -12.11
CA ARG A 328 8.10 -23.76 -10.94
C ARG A 328 9.28 -24.71 -11.06
N THR A 329 10.20 -24.64 -10.10
CA THR A 329 11.32 -25.56 -9.98
C THR A 329 11.02 -26.53 -8.86
N GLU A 330 10.93 -27.82 -9.18
CA GLU A 330 10.83 -28.89 -8.18
C GLU A 330 12.21 -29.55 -8.11
N THR A 331 12.75 -29.66 -6.89
CA THR A 331 14.06 -30.28 -6.60
C THR A 331 13.86 -31.44 -5.65
#